data_AF-A0AAV2DDJ6-F1
#
_entry.id   AF-A0AAV2DDJ6-F1
#
_cell.length_a   1.000
_cell.length_b   1.000
_cell.length_c   1.000
_cell.angle_alpha   90.00
_cell.angle_beta   90.00
_cell.angle_gamma   90.00
#
_symmetry.space_group_name_H-M   'P 1'
#
loop_
_entity.id
_entity.type
_entity.pdbx_description
1 polymer ?
#
loop_
_entity_poly.entity_id
_entity_poly.type
_entity_poly.pdbx_seq_one_letter_code
_entity_poly.pdbx_strand_id
1 'polypeptide(L)'
;MAACLISNRLFRRRQESATSGIQAWVEYDAVLKRVDVTVSPAGNRKPTTPLLSESLDLTPVVRELMYVGFSASIGEKASAHYILGWSFSANGDPAPPLNISVLPSPPPAEKSP
;
A
#
# COMPACT_ATOMS: atom_id res chain seq x y z
N MET A 1 -2.00 11.49 -2.81
CA MET A 1 -2.67 10.18 -2.87
C MET A 1 -1.69 9.14 -3.37
N ALA A 2 -1.57 8.03 -2.64
CA ALA A 2 -0.71 6.90 -3.01
C ALA A 2 -1.53 5.60 -3.05
N ALA A 3 -1.35 4.79 -4.08
CA ALA A 3 -1.79 3.41 -4.09
C ALA A 3 -0.55 2.50 -4.11
N CYS A 4 -0.50 1.51 -3.22
CA CYS A 4 0.63 0.60 -3.10
C CYS A 4 0.17 -0.85 -2.98
N LEU A 5 0.88 -1.76 -3.63
CA LEU A 5 0.71 -3.20 -3.45
C LEU A 5 1.85 -3.75 -2.56
N ILE A 6 1.49 -4.17 -1.35
CA ILE A 6 2.39 -4.80 -0.38
C ILE A 6 2.08 -6.30 -0.31
N SER A 7 3.10 -7.17 -0.43
CA SER A 7 2.94 -8.60 -0.15
C SER A 7 3.66 -8.96 1.16
N ASN A 8 2.92 -9.52 2.13
CA ASN A 8 3.43 -9.99 3.42
C ASN A 8 3.27 -11.52 3.54
N ARG A 9 4.38 -12.25 3.69
CA ARG A 9 4.35 -13.73 3.72
C ARG A 9 3.90 -14.36 5.05
N LEU A 10 3.91 -13.64 6.17
CA LEU A 10 3.53 -14.20 7.49
C LEU A 10 2.01 -14.35 7.70
N PHE A 11 1.17 -13.75 6.86
CA PHE A 11 -0.30 -13.91 6.93
C PHE A 11 -0.81 -15.14 6.15
N ARG A 12 0.10 -15.98 5.64
CA ARG A 12 -0.23 -17.09 4.73
C ARG A 12 -0.44 -18.40 5.49
N ARG A 13 -1.64 -18.60 6.07
CA ARG A 13 -2.15 -19.96 6.36
C ARG A 13 -3.40 -20.39 5.58
N ARG A 14 -4.06 -19.50 4.82
CA ARG A 14 -5.18 -19.88 3.94
C ARG A 14 -5.39 -18.90 2.77
N GLN A 15 -4.57 -18.92 1.73
CA GLN A 15 -5.04 -18.56 0.38
C GLN A 15 -3.98 -18.96 -0.65
N GLU A 16 -4.37 -19.83 -1.58
CA GLU A 16 -3.52 -20.38 -2.62
C GLU A 16 -4.21 -20.09 -3.96
N SER A 17 -4.12 -18.84 -4.41
CA SER A 17 -4.41 -18.45 -5.80
C SER A 17 -3.50 -17.28 -6.18
N ALA A 18 -3.19 -17.14 -7.47
CA ALA A 18 -2.01 -16.51 -8.04
C ALA A 18 -1.83 -14.97 -7.85
N THR A 19 -2.52 -14.32 -6.91
CA THR A 19 -2.32 -12.90 -6.55
C THR A 19 -2.49 -12.67 -5.04
N SER A 20 -1.60 -13.26 -4.23
CA SER A 20 -1.59 -13.12 -2.76
C SER A 20 -0.93 -11.80 -2.28
N GLY A 21 -1.31 -10.68 -2.88
CA GLY A 21 -0.85 -9.34 -2.50
C GLY A 21 -1.94 -8.54 -1.79
N ILE A 22 -1.55 -7.49 -1.07
CA ILE A 22 -2.45 -6.54 -0.40
C ILE A 22 -2.32 -5.19 -1.10
N GLN A 23 -3.41 -4.70 -1.69
CA GLN A 23 -3.45 -3.33 -2.21
C GLN A 23 -3.94 -2.38 -1.13
N ALA A 24 -3.21 -1.29 -0.93
CA ALA A 24 -3.52 -0.20 -0.02
C ALA A 24 -3.68 1.11 -0.80
N TRP A 25 -4.62 1.93 -0.38
CA TRP A 25 -4.83 3.30 -0.84
C TRP A 25 -4.67 4.23 0.35
N VAL A 26 -3.85 5.26 0.20
CA VAL A 26 -3.61 6.31 1.19
C VAL A 26 -3.97 7.64 0.54
N GLU A 27 -5.06 8.22 1.00
CA GLU A 27 -5.64 9.43 0.47
C GLU A 27 -5.64 10.51 1.54
N TYR A 28 -5.31 11.73 1.13
CA TYR A 28 -5.36 12.90 1.98
C TYR A 28 -6.28 13.92 1.33
N ASP A 29 -7.31 14.33 2.06
CA ASP A 29 -8.18 15.45 1.70
C ASP A 29 -7.68 16.70 2.43
N ALA A 30 -7.12 17.65 1.67
CA ALA A 30 -6.58 18.89 2.21
C ALA A 30 -7.66 19.88 2.69
N VAL A 31 -8.89 19.76 2.18
CA VAL A 31 -10.02 20.61 2.58
C VAL A 31 -10.59 20.12 3.91
N LEU A 32 -10.84 18.81 4.01
CA LEU A 32 -11.32 18.18 5.23
C LEU A 32 -10.22 17.91 6.26
N LYS A 33 -8.95 18.08 5.87
CA LYS A 33 -7.76 17.75 6.67
C LYS A 33 -7.85 16.33 7.23
N ARG A 34 -8.09 15.36 6.35
CA ARG A 34 -8.37 13.97 6.72
C ARG A 34 -7.51 13.00 5.92
N VAL A 35 -6.99 11.99 6.59
CA VAL A 35 -6.30 10.85 5.98
C VAL A 35 -7.25 9.65 5.99
N ASP A 36 -7.47 9.06 4.81
CA ASP A 36 -8.21 7.82 4.65
C ASP A 36 -7.26 6.72 4.16
N VAL A 37 -7.25 5.58 4.85
CA VAL A 37 -6.48 4.38 4.47
C VAL A 37 -7.44 3.25 4.18
N THR A 38 -7.46 2.77 2.95
CA THR A 38 -8.23 1.60 2.53
C THR A 38 -7.28 0.46 2.19
N VAL A 39 -7.66 -0.77 2.53
CA VAL A 39 -6.85 -1.97 2.25
C VAL A 39 -7.74 -3.08 1.72
N SER A 40 -7.26 -3.84 0.73
CA SER A 40 -7.99 -4.99 0.15
C SER A 40 -7.01 -6.00 -0.44
N PRO A 41 -7.35 -7.30 -0.53
CA PRO A 41 -6.60 -8.23 -1.37
C PRO A 41 -6.45 -7.69 -2.81
N ALA A 42 -5.27 -7.88 -3.40
CA ALA A 42 -4.98 -7.39 -4.73
C ALA A 42 -5.90 -8.02 -5.79
N GLY A 43 -6.39 -7.19 -6.71
CA GLY A 43 -7.36 -7.58 -7.73
C GLY A 43 -8.82 -7.38 -7.32
N ASN A 44 -9.09 -7.14 -6.02
CA ASN A 44 -10.42 -6.74 -5.58
C ASN A 44 -10.66 -5.25 -5.83
N ARG A 45 -11.94 -4.87 -5.95
CA ARG A 45 -12.35 -3.46 -5.94
C ARG A 45 -11.99 -2.81 -4.59
N LYS A 46 -11.65 -1.52 -4.63
CA LYS A 46 -11.45 -0.71 -3.43
C LYS A 46 -12.75 -0.67 -2.61
N PRO A 47 -12.74 -1.09 -1.33
CA PRO A 47 -13.87 -0.94 -0.42
C PRO A 47 -14.35 0.52 -0.33
N THR A 48 -15.65 0.72 -0.17
CA THR A 48 -16.25 2.06 0.02
C THR A 48 -15.95 2.63 1.41
N THR A 49 -15.85 1.76 2.41
CA THR A 49 -15.51 2.15 3.78
C THR A 49 -14.01 1.96 3.98
N PRO A 50 -13.25 3.03 4.33
CA PRO A 50 -11.83 2.90 4.63
C PRO A 50 -11.62 2.10 5.92
N LEU A 51 -10.45 1.47 6.04
CA LEU A 51 -10.05 0.77 7.26
C LEU A 51 -9.69 1.77 8.38
N LEU A 52 -9.11 2.91 8.01
CA LEU A 52 -8.75 4.01 8.90
C LEU A 52 -9.20 5.33 8.26
N SER A 53 -9.79 6.21 9.05
CA SER A 53 -10.20 7.55 8.64
C SER A 53 -9.95 8.51 9.80
N GLU A 54 -8.96 9.40 9.67
CA GLU A 54 -8.48 10.22 10.77
C GLU A 54 -8.32 11.68 10.36
N SER A 55 -8.84 12.58 11.20
CA SER A 55 -8.66 14.03 11.03
C SER A 55 -7.24 14.42 11.44
N LEU A 56 -6.43 14.81 10.46
CA LEU A 56 -5.02 15.13 10.63
C LEU A 56 -4.64 16.33 9.75
N ASP A 57 -4.25 17.44 10.37
CA ASP A 57 -3.72 18.59 9.64
C ASP A 57 -2.25 18.36 9.30
N LEU A 58 -1.95 18.18 8.01
CA LEU A 58 -0.59 17.96 7.51
C LEU A 58 0.13 19.27 7.14
N THR A 59 -0.59 20.40 7.10
CA THR A 59 -0.05 21.73 6.81
C THR A 59 1.20 22.09 7.62
N PRO A 60 1.28 21.81 8.95
CA PRO A 60 2.46 22.20 9.73
C PRO A 60 3.70 21.32 9.50
N VAL A 61 3.56 20.16 8.85
CA VAL A 61 4.65 19.16 8.70
C VAL A 61 5.09 18.98 7.26
N VAL A 62 4.19 19.11 6.29
CA VAL A 62 4.49 18.96 4.86
C VAL A 62 5.05 20.27 4.32
N ARG A 63 6.20 20.19 3.66
CA ARG A 63 6.87 21.32 2.99
C ARG A 63 6.68 21.25 1.48
N GLU A 64 7.06 22.32 0.77
CA GLU A 64 6.99 22.40 -0.70
C GLU A 64 7.71 21.25 -1.40
N LEU A 65 8.86 20.82 -0.87
CA LEU A 65 9.65 19.71 -1.38
C LEU A 65 9.82 18.66 -0.29
N MET A 66 9.29 17.47 -0.56
CA MET A 66 9.33 16.31 0.33
C MET A 66 9.56 15.05 -0.49
N TYR A 67 10.11 14.02 0.16
CA TYR A 67 10.25 12.69 -0.44
C TYR A 67 9.10 11.79 0.01
N VAL A 68 8.65 10.92 -0.89
CA VAL A 68 7.66 9.88 -0.60
C VAL A 68 8.26 8.52 -0.94
N GLY A 69 7.95 7.51 -0.13
CA GLY A 69 8.49 6.18 -0.32
C GLY A 69 7.97 5.19 0.70
N PHE A 70 8.60 4.02 0.73
CA PHE A 70 8.24 2.93 1.62
C PHE A 70 9.39 2.65 2.58
N SER A 71 9.04 2.23 3.79
CA SER A 71 9.97 1.70 4.78
C SER A 71 9.39 0.42 5.35
N ALA A 72 10.26 -0.56 5.59
CA ALA A 72 9.92 -1.82 6.22
C ALA A 72 11.07 -2.28 7.10
N SER A 73 10.76 -3.00 8.16
CA SER A 73 11.74 -3.60 9.05
C SER A 73 11.41 -5.06 9.30
N ILE A 74 12.45 -5.86 9.55
CA ILE A 74 12.31 -7.22 10.04
C ILE A 74 12.54 -7.21 11.55
N GLY A 75 11.62 -7.81 12.30
CA GLY A 75 11.80 -8.04 13.73
C GLY A 75 12.56 -9.34 13.99
N GLU A 76 12.31 -9.97 15.13
CA GLU A 76 12.93 -11.26 15.51
C GLU A 76 12.61 -12.40 14.52
N LYS A 77 11.52 -12.28 13.77
CA LYS A 77 11.12 -13.25 12.74
C LYS A 77 11.47 -12.71 11.37
N ALA A 78 12.15 -13.54 10.57
CA ALA A 78 12.39 -13.25 9.16
C ALA A 78 11.06 -13.02 8.42
N SER A 79 10.93 -11.84 7.81
CA SER A 79 9.81 -11.45 6.97
C SER A 79 10.37 -10.78 5.72
N ALA A 80 9.75 -11.00 4.57
CA ALA A 80 10.09 -10.28 3.35
C ALA A 80 8.92 -9.38 2.97
N HIS A 81 9.23 -8.11 2.68
CA HIS A 81 8.27 -7.08 2.33
C HIS A 81 8.55 -6.63 0.90
N TYR A 82 7.68 -7.01 -0.04
CA TYR A 82 7.83 -6.67 -1.45
C TYR A 82 6.80 -5.62 -1.85
N ILE A 83 7.28 -4.53 -2.45
CA ILE A 83 6.46 -3.57 -3.18
C ILE A 83 6.43 -4.01 -4.63
N LEU A 84 5.29 -4.53 -5.08
CA LEU A 84 5.17 -5.07 -6.45
C LEU A 84 4.80 -3.98 -7.46
N GLY A 85 4.24 -2.87 -6.99
CA GLY A 85 3.89 -1.70 -7.78
C GLY A 85 3.36 -0.58 -6.90
N TRP A 86 3.55 0.65 -7.33
CA TRP A 86 3.03 1.84 -6.66
C TRP A 86 2.71 2.96 -7.66
N SER A 87 1.76 3.79 -7.30
CA SER A 87 1.34 4.96 -8.07
C SER A 87 1.09 6.11 -7.10
N PHE A 88 1.49 7.31 -7.49
CA PHE A 88 1.47 8.49 -6.62
C PHE A 88 1.06 9.74 -7.40
N SER A 89 0.26 10.59 -6.75
CA SER A 89 -0.08 11.94 -7.21
C SER A 89 -0.19 12.88 -6.02
N ALA A 90 0.31 14.10 -6.15
CA ALA A 90 0.22 15.15 -5.13
C ALA A 90 -0.59 16.38 -5.59
N ASN A 91 -0.94 16.47 -6.87
CA ASN A 91 -1.43 17.71 -7.49
C ASN A 91 -2.96 17.85 -7.45
N GLY A 92 -3.61 17.22 -6.47
CA GLY A 92 -5.08 17.19 -6.36
C GLY A 92 -5.77 16.12 -7.22
N ASP A 93 -5.15 15.65 -8.30
CA ASP A 93 -5.69 14.57 -9.11
C ASP A 93 -5.47 13.18 -8.48
N PRO A 94 -6.41 12.23 -8.63
CA PRO A 94 -6.20 10.85 -8.23
C PRO A 94 -4.96 10.23 -8.89
N ALA A 95 -4.21 9.43 -8.14
CA ALA A 95 -3.10 8.68 -8.70
C ALA A 95 -3.62 7.68 -9.76
N PRO A 96 -2.89 7.47 -10.87
CA PRO A 96 -3.27 6.47 -11.87
C PRO A 96 -3.48 5.08 -11.25
N PRO A 97 -4.51 4.33 -11.65
CA PRO A 97 -4.75 3.00 -11.10
C PRO A 97 -3.63 2.03 -11.49
N LEU A 98 -3.25 1.15 -10.56
CA LEU A 98 -2.30 0.08 -10.83
C LEU A 98 -2.95 -1.01 -11.67
N ASN A 99 -2.31 -1.39 -12.78
CA ASN A 99 -2.68 -2.58 -13.52
C ASN A 99 -2.13 -3.82 -12.82
N ILE A 100 -2.95 -4.45 -11.99
CA ILE A 100 -2.54 -5.59 -11.15
C ILE A 100 -2.11 -6.80 -11.99
N SER A 101 -2.69 -6.98 -13.18
CA SER A 101 -2.42 -8.14 -14.05
C SER A 101 -1.02 -8.14 -14.64
N VAL A 102 -0.31 -7.00 -14.65
CA VAL A 102 1.07 -6.89 -15.19
C VAL A 102 2.13 -6.78 -14.09
N LEU A 103 1.74 -6.82 -12.81
CA LEU A 103 2.69 -6.72 -11.71
C LEU A 103 3.51 -8.01 -11.58
N PRO A 104 4.81 -7.91 -11.24
CA PRO A 104 5.65 -9.08 -11.06
C PRO A 104 5.19 -9.91 -9.86
N SER A 105 5.45 -11.22 -9.93
CA SER A 105 5.34 -12.08 -8.75
C SER A 105 6.52 -11.83 -7.80
N PRO A 106 6.32 -11.88 -6.48
CA PRO A 106 7.43 -11.82 -5.54
C PRO A 106 8.35 -13.03 -5.71
N PRO A 107 9.65 -12.91 -5.38
CA PRO A 107 10.60 -14.02 -5.42
C PRO A 107 10.10 -15.26 -4.67
N PRO A 108 10.49 -16.49 -5.04
CA PRO A 108 10.22 -17.70 -4.26
C PRO A 108 10.69 -17.54 -2.80
N ALA A 109 10.10 -18.26 -1.87
CA ALA A 109 10.65 -18.34 -0.52
C ALA A 109 11.98 -19.10 -0.59
N GLU A 110 13.05 -18.57 0.00
CA GLU A 110 14.26 -19.36 0.23
C GLU A 110 13.88 -20.58 1.04
N LYS A 111 14.31 -21.76 0.58
CA LYS A 111 14.28 -22.95 1.42
C LYS A 111 15.27 -22.69 2.55
N SER A 112 14.79 -22.75 3.79
CA SER A 112 15.67 -22.86 4.95
C SER A 112 16.66 -24.01 4.67
N PRO A 113 17.98 -23.81 4.83
CA PRO A 113 18.93 -24.92 4.78
C PRO A 113 18.62 -25.98 5.84
#